data_AF-A0A379W0L3-F1
#
_entry.id   AF-A0A379W0L3-F1
#
_cell.length_a   1.000
_cell.length_b   1.000
_cell.length_c   1.000
_cell.angle_alpha   90.00
_cell.angle_beta   90.00
_cell.angle_gamma   90.00
#
_symmetry.space_group_name_H-M   'P 1'
#
loop_
_entity.id
_entity.type
_entity.pdbx_description
1 polymer ?
#
loop_
_entity_poly.entity_id
_entity_poly.type
_entity_poly.pdbx_seq_one_letter_code
_entity_poly.pdbx_strand_id
1 'polypeptide(L)'
;MTDVALSQDVSRFLRYLGVERQLSPITLLNYQRQLDAIIALAGETGLKSWQQCDAAIVRSFAVRSRRKGLGPASLALRLSALRSFFDWLVSQGELKANPAKGVSAPKAPRHLPKNIDVDDVNRLLDIDLNDPLAVRDRAMLEVMYGAGLRLSELVGLDIKHLDLDTGEVWVMGKGSKERRLPIGRNAVTWIEHWLDLRGLFASDEEALFLSKLGKRISARNVQKRFAEWGIKQGLNSHVHPHKLRHSFATHMLESSGDLRGVQELLGHANLSTTQIYTHLDFQHLASVYDAAHPRAKRGKIMRFYRPLGRIAALTFDLDDTLYDNRPVILRTEQEALAFMQNYHPSLRSFQNVDLQRIRQAVREAEPEIYHDVTRWRHRAIEQAMRDAGLSAQEAIAGANAAMMHFAKWRSQIEVPQATHETLQQLAKKWPLVAITNGNAQPELFGLGDYFKFVLRAGPDGRSKPFSDMYFLAAEKLHVPIGEILHVGDDLTTDVAGAIRCGMQACWIKPENADLMRTQDSRLLPHIEISRLASLTSLI
;
A
#
# COMPACT_ATOMS: atom_id res chain seq x y z
N MET A 1 29.83 -47.28 24.72
CA MET A 1 28.45 -47.81 24.61
C MET A 1 27.39 -46.77 24.98
N THR A 2 27.63 -45.86 25.94
CA THR A 2 26.65 -44.86 26.42
C THR A 2 26.33 -43.75 25.42
N ASP A 3 27.33 -43.16 24.75
CA ASP A 3 27.10 -42.13 23.71
C ASP A 3 26.33 -42.68 22.49
N VAL A 4 26.44 -43.98 22.24
CA VAL A 4 25.80 -44.65 21.10
C VAL A 4 24.28 -44.69 21.28
N ALA A 5 23.80 -45.02 22.48
CA ALA A 5 22.37 -45.08 22.79
C ALA A 5 21.72 -43.68 22.69
N LEU A 6 22.33 -42.67 23.29
CA LEU A 6 21.82 -41.30 23.24
C LEU A 6 21.77 -40.76 21.80
N SER A 7 22.78 -41.07 20.99
CA SER A 7 22.87 -40.66 19.59
C SER A 7 21.87 -41.38 18.69
N GLN A 8 21.54 -42.65 18.98
CA GLN A 8 20.53 -43.41 18.25
C GLN A 8 19.14 -42.79 18.40
N ASP A 9 18.75 -42.39 19.61
CA ASP A 9 17.45 -41.75 19.84
C ASP A 9 17.34 -40.39 19.17
N VAL A 10 18.42 -39.59 19.20
CA VAL A 10 18.48 -38.32 18.46
C VAL A 10 18.38 -38.56 16.96
N SER A 11 19.02 -39.60 16.42
CA SER A 11 18.93 -39.95 15.01
C SER A 11 17.51 -40.38 14.60
N ARG A 12 16.81 -41.15 15.44
CA ARG A 12 15.39 -41.50 15.24
C ARG A 12 14.52 -40.24 15.22
N PHE A 13 14.73 -39.33 16.16
CA PHE A 13 14.00 -38.07 16.22
C PHE A 13 14.23 -37.19 14.98
N LEU A 14 15.48 -37.03 14.54
CA LEU A 14 15.79 -36.23 13.34
C LEU A 14 15.18 -36.86 12.08
N ARG A 15 15.13 -38.19 12.00
CA ARG A 15 14.43 -38.91 10.92
C ARG A 15 12.93 -38.65 10.97
N TYR A 16 12.30 -38.76 12.14
CA TYR A 16 10.90 -38.39 12.35
C TYR A 16 10.62 -36.94 11.90
N LEU A 17 11.49 -35.99 12.29
CA LEU A 17 11.35 -34.60 11.88
C LEU A 17 11.49 -34.38 10.37
N GLY A 18 12.37 -35.13 9.70
CA GLY A 18 12.61 -35.01 8.26
C GLY A 18 11.57 -35.72 7.41
N VAL A 19 11.13 -36.91 7.80
CA VAL A 19 10.23 -37.77 7.02
C VAL A 19 8.77 -37.47 7.35
N GLU A 20 8.40 -37.53 8.63
CA GLU A 20 6.99 -37.42 9.05
C GLU A 20 6.55 -35.98 9.23
N ARG A 21 7.42 -35.10 9.78
CA ARG A 21 7.12 -33.66 9.95
C ARG A 21 7.58 -32.78 8.78
N GLN A 22 8.33 -33.33 7.83
CA GLN A 22 8.86 -32.63 6.65
C GLN A 22 9.53 -31.28 6.97
N LEU A 23 10.27 -31.21 8.08
CA LEU A 23 10.96 -29.97 8.45
C LEU A 23 12.12 -29.67 7.50
N SER A 24 12.35 -28.37 7.24
CA SER A 24 13.42 -27.92 6.33
C SER A 24 14.80 -28.50 6.72
N PRO A 25 15.68 -28.81 5.75
CA PRO A 25 17.02 -29.35 6.01
C PRO A 25 17.86 -28.49 6.97
N ILE A 26 17.72 -27.16 6.90
CA ILE A 26 18.45 -26.24 7.80
C ILE A 26 17.97 -26.34 9.25
N THR A 27 16.69 -26.63 9.47
CA THR A 27 16.15 -26.82 10.83
C THR A 27 16.66 -28.14 11.41
N LEU A 28 16.72 -29.21 10.60
CA LEU A 28 17.32 -30.49 11.00
C LEU A 28 18.80 -30.33 11.36
N LEU A 29 19.58 -29.65 10.52
CA LEU A 29 21.00 -29.39 10.79
C LEU A 29 21.22 -28.58 12.08
N ASN A 30 20.38 -27.57 12.31
CA ASN A 30 20.45 -26.79 13.55
C ASN A 30 20.08 -27.61 14.78
N TYR A 31 19.03 -28.44 14.70
CA TYR A 31 18.61 -29.31 15.81
C TYR A 31 19.67 -30.37 16.11
N GLN A 32 20.22 -31.02 15.08
CA GLN A 32 21.31 -31.97 15.21
C GLN A 32 22.50 -31.35 15.95
N ARG A 33 23.00 -30.19 15.50
CA ARG A 33 24.12 -29.49 16.16
C ARG A 33 23.84 -29.17 17.64
N GLN A 34 22.59 -28.83 17.99
CA GLN A 34 22.25 -28.55 19.38
C GLN A 34 22.17 -29.83 20.22
N LEU A 35 21.60 -30.90 19.69
CA LEU A 35 21.46 -32.18 20.38
C LEU A 35 22.80 -32.89 20.54
N ASP A 36 23.68 -32.85 19.53
CA ASP A 36 25.05 -33.36 19.61
C ASP A 36 25.84 -32.66 20.73
N ALA A 37 25.68 -31.33 20.84
CA ALA A 37 26.31 -30.58 21.92
C ALA A 37 25.76 -30.95 23.30
N ILE A 38 24.50 -31.38 23.40
CA ILE A 38 23.92 -31.89 24.64
C ILE A 38 24.42 -33.29 24.94
N ILE A 39 24.53 -34.17 23.94
CA ILE A 39 25.11 -35.50 24.09
C ILE A 39 26.54 -35.39 24.62
N ALA A 40 27.35 -34.47 24.08
CA ALA A 40 28.69 -34.22 24.58
C ALA A 40 28.69 -33.78 26.07
N LEU A 41 27.76 -32.91 26.47
CA LEU A 41 27.60 -32.50 27.87
C LEU A 41 27.06 -33.63 28.76
N ALA A 42 26.22 -34.51 28.21
CA ALA A 42 25.66 -35.67 28.89
C ALA A 42 26.75 -36.70 29.19
N GLY A 43 27.67 -36.92 28.24
CA GLY A 43 28.88 -37.74 28.42
C GLY A 43 29.75 -37.24 29.57
N GLU A 44 29.97 -35.93 29.68
CA GLU A 44 30.70 -35.31 30.79
C GLU A 44 29.98 -35.44 32.17
N THR A 45 28.71 -35.81 32.19
CA THR A 45 27.92 -36.05 33.42
C THR A 45 27.70 -37.54 33.73
N GLY A 46 28.14 -38.44 32.86
CA GLY A 46 27.91 -39.88 32.98
C GLY A 46 26.45 -40.30 32.73
N LEU A 47 25.64 -39.46 32.09
CA LEU A 47 24.25 -39.77 31.75
C LEU A 47 24.24 -40.90 30.71
N LYS A 48 23.56 -42.01 31.01
CA LYS A 48 23.53 -43.19 30.13
C LYS A 48 22.25 -43.32 29.33
N SER A 49 21.18 -42.69 29.79
CA SER A 49 19.83 -42.81 29.22
C SER A 49 19.03 -41.53 29.39
N TRP A 50 18.19 -41.19 28.41
CA TRP A 50 17.33 -40.01 28.48
C TRP A 50 16.29 -40.09 29.61
N GLN A 51 15.91 -41.28 30.04
CA GLN A 51 15.02 -41.56 31.18
C GLN A 51 15.60 -41.14 32.54
N GLN A 52 16.92 -41.01 32.64
CA GLN A 52 17.60 -40.52 33.84
C GLN A 52 17.60 -38.98 33.89
N CYS A 53 17.21 -38.31 32.81
CA CYS A 53 17.26 -36.86 32.72
C CYS A 53 16.09 -36.23 33.47
N ASP A 54 16.39 -35.45 34.50
CA ASP A 54 15.42 -34.63 35.22
C ASP A 54 15.65 -33.13 34.96
N ALA A 55 14.80 -32.29 35.54
CA ALA A 55 14.93 -30.84 35.39
C ALA A 55 16.26 -30.28 35.94
N ALA A 56 16.89 -30.95 36.92
CA ALA A 56 18.18 -30.54 37.47
C ALA A 56 19.31 -30.78 36.47
N ILE A 57 19.31 -31.94 35.81
CA ILE A 57 20.27 -32.28 34.76
C ILE A 57 20.09 -31.35 33.56
N VAL A 58 18.86 -31.06 33.13
CA VAL A 58 18.61 -30.07 32.06
C VAL A 58 19.13 -28.68 32.43
N ARG A 59 18.93 -28.22 33.67
CA ARG A 59 19.52 -26.95 34.15
C ARG A 59 21.05 -26.99 34.11
N SER A 60 21.66 -28.12 34.45
CA SER A 60 23.12 -28.30 34.38
C SER A 60 23.65 -28.14 32.96
N PHE A 61 22.96 -28.68 31.94
CA PHE A 61 23.31 -28.48 30.53
C PHE A 61 23.26 -27.00 30.13
N ALA A 62 22.27 -26.25 30.60
CA ALA A 62 22.17 -24.83 30.34
C ALA A 62 23.34 -24.03 30.96
N VAL A 63 23.69 -24.34 32.22
CA VAL A 63 24.81 -23.69 32.94
C VAL A 63 26.15 -23.99 32.27
N ARG A 64 26.42 -25.26 31.93
CA ARG A 64 27.67 -25.66 31.26
C ARG A 64 27.78 -25.07 29.86
N SER A 65 26.68 -25.03 29.10
CA SER A 65 26.63 -24.36 27.80
C SER A 65 27.04 -22.90 27.91
N ARG A 66 26.55 -22.19 28.93
CA ARG A 66 26.92 -20.80 29.21
C ARG A 66 28.39 -20.63 29.59
N ARG A 67 28.91 -21.51 30.46
CA ARG A 67 30.33 -21.52 30.83
C ARG A 67 31.26 -21.73 29.64
N LYS A 68 30.81 -22.48 28.63
CA LYS A 68 31.51 -22.65 27.33
C LYS A 68 31.30 -21.45 26.36
N GLY A 69 30.84 -20.30 26.85
CA GLY A 69 30.70 -19.06 26.07
C GLY A 69 29.44 -18.95 25.22
N LEU A 70 28.45 -19.84 25.40
CA LEU A 70 27.23 -19.81 24.59
C LEU A 70 26.35 -18.61 24.97
N GLY A 71 26.08 -17.74 23.99
CA GLY A 71 25.21 -16.58 24.17
C GLY A 71 23.74 -16.95 24.47
N PRO A 72 22.95 -16.03 25.05
CA PRO A 72 21.57 -16.30 25.48
C PRO A 72 20.62 -16.81 24.38
N ALA A 73 20.71 -16.26 23.15
CA ALA A 73 19.88 -16.69 22.03
C ALA A 73 20.21 -18.11 21.56
N SER A 74 21.50 -18.43 21.47
CA SER A 74 21.98 -19.78 21.13
C SER A 74 21.61 -20.79 22.22
N LEU A 75 21.62 -20.38 23.49
CA LEU A 75 21.15 -21.20 24.61
C LEU A 75 19.63 -21.46 24.53
N ALA A 76 18.84 -20.46 24.15
CA ALA A 76 17.39 -20.63 23.95
C ALA A 76 17.09 -21.61 22.81
N LEU A 77 17.84 -21.54 21.70
CA LEU A 77 17.71 -22.51 20.60
C LEU A 77 18.07 -23.93 21.05
N ARG A 78 19.14 -24.08 21.84
CA ARG A 78 19.55 -25.39 22.40
C ARG A 78 18.46 -26.01 23.27
N LEU A 79 17.89 -25.23 24.19
CA LEU A 79 16.80 -25.69 25.05
C LEU A 79 15.51 -25.97 24.26
N SER A 80 15.27 -25.24 23.18
CA SER A 80 14.14 -25.50 22.28
C SER A 80 14.27 -26.85 21.56
N ALA A 81 15.44 -27.13 20.98
CA ALA A 81 15.73 -28.42 20.35
C ALA A 81 15.59 -29.58 21.35
N LEU A 82 16.14 -29.43 22.56
CA LEU A 82 16.02 -30.44 23.63
C LEU A 82 14.57 -30.68 24.05
N ARG A 83 13.78 -29.60 24.20
CA ARG A 83 12.37 -29.71 24.58
C ARG A 83 11.57 -30.45 23.53
N SER A 84 11.76 -30.10 22.25
CA SER A 84 11.09 -30.77 21.13
C SER A 84 11.46 -32.25 21.04
N PHE A 85 12.72 -32.59 21.34
CA PHE A 85 13.16 -33.98 21.41
C PHE A 85 12.49 -34.75 22.55
N PHE A 86 12.42 -34.17 23.75
CA PHE A 86 11.73 -34.81 24.87
C PHE A 86 10.21 -34.90 24.69
N ASP A 87 9.57 -33.91 24.05
CA ASP A 87 8.15 -34.03 23.69
C ASP A 87 7.91 -35.20 22.72
N TRP A 88 8.84 -35.43 21.79
CA TRP A 88 8.79 -36.60 20.92
C TRP A 88 8.98 -37.91 21.70
N LEU A 89 9.98 -38.01 22.58
CA LEU A 89 10.15 -39.20 23.42
C LEU A 89 8.93 -39.50 24.32
N VAL A 90 8.25 -38.47 24.83
CA VAL A 90 6.97 -38.63 25.53
C VAL A 90 5.90 -39.18 24.59
N SER A 91 5.81 -38.68 23.35
CA SER A 91 4.87 -39.20 22.34
C SER A 91 5.12 -40.66 21.94
N GLN A 92 6.37 -41.13 22.06
CA GLN A 92 6.76 -42.53 21.84
C GLN A 92 6.54 -43.41 23.08
N GLY A 93 6.07 -42.84 24.20
CA GLY A 93 5.91 -43.55 25.47
C GLY A 93 7.22 -43.84 26.22
N GLU A 94 8.35 -43.33 25.75
CA GLU A 94 9.69 -43.58 26.31
C GLU A 94 10.00 -42.68 27.52
N LEU A 95 9.27 -41.58 27.67
CA LEU A 95 9.29 -40.69 28.83
C LEU A 95 7.88 -40.43 29.35
N LYS A 96 7.72 -40.35 30.69
CA LYS A 96 6.43 -39.99 31.31
C LYS A 96 6.11 -38.50 31.21
N ALA A 97 7.13 -37.65 31.23
CA ALA A 97 6.99 -36.20 31.16
C ALA A 97 8.26 -35.56 30.60
N ASN A 98 8.13 -34.34 30.06
CA ASN A 98 9.26 -33.60 29.49
C ASN A 98 10.03 -32.83 30.59
N PRO A 99 11.27 -33.22 30.93
CA PRO A 99 12.06 -32.57 31.99
C PRO A 99 12.55 -31.16 31.61
N ALA A 100 12.57 -30.82 30.32
CA ALA A 100 12.99 -29.50 29.83
C ALA A 100 11.87 -28.46 29.76
N LYS A 101 10.62 -28.85 30.08
CA LYS A 101 9.44 -27.98 29.95
C LYS A 101 9.52 -26.76 30.87
N GLY A 102 10.02 -26.92 32.10
CA GLY A 102 10.18 -25.86 33.10
C GLY A 102 11.52 -25.12 33.07
N VAL A 103 12.47 -25.52 32.21
CA VAL A 103 13.81 -24.90 32.17
C VAL A 103 13.85 -23.77 31.16
N SER A 104 14.05 -22.55 31.65
CA SER A 104 14.10 -21.33 30.85
C SER A 104 15.53 -20.87 30.59
N ALA A 105 15.80 -20.39 29.37
CA ALA A 105 17.01 -19.63 29.11
C ALA A 105 16.92 -18.25 29.80
N PRO A 106 18.04 -17.70 30.28
CA PRO A 106 18.08 -16.31 30.76
C PRO A 106 17.63 -15.36 29.65
N LYS A 107 16.77 -14.39 29.99
CA LYS A 107 16.31 -13.38 29.04
C LYS A 107 17.54 -12.65 28.47
N ALA A 108 17.71 -12.71 27.15
CA ALA A 108 18.68 -11.87 26.48
C ALA A 108 18.30 -10.39 26.73
N PRO A 109 19.26 -9.50 27.08
CA PRO A 109 18.96 -8.08 27.11
C PRO A 109 18.48 -7.67 25.71
N ARG A 110 17.25 -7.13 25.64
CA ARG A 110 16.71 -6.52 24.42
C ARG A 110 17.33 -5.14 24.28
N HIS A 111 18.48 -5.07 23.62
CA HIS A 111 18.83 -3.81 22.96
C HIS A 111 17.88 -3.67 21.77
N LEU A 112 17.08 -2.60 21.77
CA LEU A 112 16.36 -2.19 20.56
C LEU A 112 17.44 -1.89 19.51
N PRO A 113 17.50 -2.64 18.39
CA PRO A 113 18.44 -2.32 17.34
C PRO A 113 18.16 -0.90 16.86
N LYS A 114 19.17 -0.02 16.84
CA LYS A 114 19.05 1.24 16.10
C LYS A 114 18.96 0.89 14.62
N ASN A 115 17.80 1.13 14.00
CA ASN A 115 17.59 0.90 12.58
C ASN A 115 18.46 1.87 11.77
N ILE A 116 18.77 1.49 10.52
CA ILE A 116 19.34 2.42 9.54
C ILE A 116 18.20 3.35 9.14
N ASP A 117 18.35 4.66 9.35
CA ASP A 117 17.38 5.68 8.95
C ASP A 117 17.30 5.83 7.42
N VAL A 118 16.23 6.43 6.91
CA VAL A 118 15.95 6.60 5.48
C VAL A 118 17.09 7.34 4.76
N ASP A 119 17.66 8.37 5.38
CA ASP A 119 18.78 9.13 4.81
C ASP A 119 20.06 8.30 4.70
N ASP A 120 20.36 7.49 5.72
CA ASP A 120 21.49 6.57 5.71
C ASP A 120 21.28 5.44 4.68
N VAL A 121 20.04 4.98 4.47
CA VAL A 121 19.72 4.03 3.39
C VAL A 121 19.91 4.69 2.02
N ASN A 122 19.48 5.93 1.83
CA ASN A 122 19.70 6.65 0.58
C ASN A 122 21.19 6.81 0.27
N ARG A 123 22.00 7.13 1.29
CA ARG A 123 23.47 7.19 1.17
C ARG A 123 24.08 5.83 0.87
N LEU A 124 23.63 4.77 1.53
CA LEU A 124 24.08 3.40 1.26
C LEU A 124 23.84 2.98 -0.20
N LEU A 125 22.72 3.43 -0.77
CA LEU A 125 22.29 3.11 -2.13
C LEU A 125 22.90 4.02 -3.20
N ASP A 126 23.64 5.07 -2.82
CA ASP A 126 24.28 5.98 -3.77
C ASP A 126 25.68 5.49 -4.18
N ILE A 127 25.71 4.27 -4.73
CA ILE A 127 26.95 3.58 -5.10
C ILE A 127 27.47 4.08 -6.45
N ASP A 128 28.74 4.49 -6.45
CA ASP A 128 29.51 4.83 -7.65
C ASP A 128 29.81 3.60 -8.53
N LEU A 129 29.67 3.75 -9.84
CA LEU A 129 29.43 2.66 -10.82
C LEU A 129 30.69 2.24 -11.58
N ASN A 130 31.84 2.28 -10.93
CA ASN A 130 33.12 2.09 -11.61
C ASN A 130 33.45 0.63 -11.96
N ASP A 131 32.66 -0.34 -11.49
CA ASP A 131 32.82 -1.75 -11.87
C ASP A 131 31.49 -2.53 -11.91
N PRO A 132 31.36 -3.59 -12.73
CA PRO A 132 30.13 -4.38 -12.84
C PRO A 132 29.65 -5.05 -11.54
N LEU A 133 30.57 -5.36 -10.61
CA LEU A 133 30.21 -5.95 -9.31
C LEU A 133 29.62 -4.89 -8.36
N ALA A 134 29.97 -3.61 -8.52
CA ALA A 134 29.33 -2.51 -7.82
C ALA A 134 27.85 -2.35 -8.26
N VAL A 135 27.57 -2.46 -9.57
CA VAL A 135 26.21 -2.49 -10.12
C VAL A 135 25.41 -3.67 -9.55
N ARG A 136 26.00 -4.87 -9.54
CA ARG A 136 25.42 -6.05 -8.90
C ARG A 136 25.07 -5.80 -7.44
N ASP A 137 26.01 -5.25 -6.68
CA ASP A 137 25.83 -5.04 -5.24
C ASP A 137 24.75 -3.98 -4.96
N ARG A 138 24.68 -2.93 -5.77
CA ARG A 138 23.61 -1.93 -5.71
C ARG A 138 22.25 -2.56 -6.00
N ALA A 139 22.16 -3.37 -7.05
CA ALA A 139 20.93 -4.13 -7.35
C ALA A 139 20.53 -5.06 -6.20
N MET A 140 21.48 -5.77 -5.58
CA MET A 140 21.20 -6.60 -4.40
C MET A 140 20.67 -5.78 -3.21
N LEU A 141 21.24 -4.61 -2.95
CA LEU A 141 20.79 -3.71 -1.88
C LEU A 141 19.38 -3.16 -2.17
N GLU A 142 19.13 -2.68 -3.39
CA GLU A 142 17.83 -2.16 -3.82
C GLU A 142 16.74 -3.22 -3.75
N VAL A 143 17.00 -4.45 -4.19
CA VAL A 143 16.02 -5.55 -4.11
C VAL A 143 15.79 -5.98 -2.67
N MET A 144 16.86 -6.10 -1.87
CA MET A 144 16.74 -6.56 -0.49
C MET A 144 16.00 -5.56 0.39
N TYR A 145 16.33 -4.28 0.28
CA TYR A 145 15.63 -3.20 0.96
C TYR A 145 14.24 -3.03 0.36
N GLY A 146 14.15 -2.90 -0.96
CA GLY A 146 12.94 -2.60 -1.71
C GLY A 146 11.85 -3.65 -1.60
N ALA A 147 12.14 -4.95 -1.49
CA ALA A 147 11.11 -5.98 -1.30
C ALA A 147 11.09 -6.55 0.13
N GLY A 148 11.94 -6.04 1.02
CA GLY A 148 12.14 -6.62 2.34
C GLY A 148 12.44 -8.11 2.26
N LEU A 149 13.42 -8.54 1.45
CA LEU A 149 13.76 -9.96 1.27
C LEU A 149 14.60 -10.53 2.41
N ARG A 150 14.56 -11.85 2.61
CA ARG A 150 15.53 -12.55 3.47
C ARG A 150 16.80 -12.76 2.67
N LEU A 151 17.95 -12.85 3.35
CA LEU A 151 19.22 -13.13 2.68
C LEU A 151 19.17 -14.42 1.84
N SER A 152 18.51 -15.46 2.36
CA SER A 152 18.33 -16.73 1.63
C SER A 152 17.40 -16.60 0.43
N GLU A 153 16.40 -15.72 0.50
CA GLU A 153 15.48 -15.44 -0.61
C GLU A 153 16.24 -14.70 -1.72
N LEU A 154 16.97 -13.64 -1.38
CA LEU A 154 17.80 -12.87 -2.32
C LEU A 154 18.83 -13.74 -3.06
N VAL A 155 19.59 -14.55 -2.32
CA VAL A 155 20.61 -15.46 -2.88
C VAL A 155 19.98 -16.54 -3.75
N GLY A 156 18.75 -16.95 -3.43
CA GLY A 156 18.00 -17.99 -4.14
C GLY A 156 17.29 -17.51 -5.41
N LEU A 157 17.28 -16.20 -5.71
CA LEU A 157 16.59 -15.69 -6.90
C LEU A 157 17.23 -16.20 -8.20
N ASP A 158 16.35 -16.45 -9.16
CA ASP A 158 16.67 -16.79 -10.55
C ASP A 158 16.04 -15.71 -11.43
N ILE A 159 16.51 -15.57 -12.66
CA ILE A 159 15.97 -14.58 -13.60
C ILE A 159 14.46 -14.78 -13.80
N LYS A 160 13.99 -16.03 -13.91
CA LYS A 160 12.57 -16.39 -14.06
C LYS A 160 11.67 -15.97 -12.89
N HIS A 161 12.25 -15.66 -11.73
CA HIS A 161 11.50 -15.21 -10.56
C HIS A 161 11.19 -13.71 -10.59
N LEU A 162 11.58 -13.01 -11.65
CA LEU A 162 11.34 -11.59 -11.84
C LEU A 162 10.34 -11.35 -12.96
N ASP A 163 9.43 -10.42 -12.72
CA ASP A 163 8.61 -9.79 -13.74
C ASP A 163 8.90 -8.29 -13.65
N LEU A 164 9.84 -7.82 -14.48
CA LEU A 164 10.34 -6.45 -14.42
C LEU A 164 9.34 -5.45 -15.00
N ASP A 165 8.55 -5.88 -16.01
CA ASP A 165 7.51 -5.07 -16.65
C ASP A 165 6.43 -4.67 -15.64
N THR A 166 5.97 -5.65 -14.86
CA THR A 166 5.02 -5.37 -13.79
C THR A 166 5.74 -4.77 -12.59
N GLY A 167 6.94 -5.22 -12.24
CA GLY A 167 7.71 -4.82 -11.05
C GLY A 167 7.54 -5.79 -9.87
N GLU A 168 7.56 -7.09 -10.14
CA GLU A 168 7.29 -8.16 -9.17
C GLU A 168 8.47 -9.11 -9.02
N VAL A 169 8.62 -9.65 -7.81
CA VAL A 169 9.57 -10.74 -7.51
C VAL A 169 8.87 -11.89 -6.80
N TRP A 170 9.14 -13.11 -7.23
CA TRP A 170 8.58 -14.32 -6.67
C TRP A 170 9.61 -14.95 -5.73
N VAL A 171 9.24 -15.22 -4.48
CA VAL A 171 10.17 -15.78 -3.48
C VAL A 171 9.59 -16.98 -2.75
N MET A 172 10.47 -17.96 -2.51
CA MET A 172 10.16 -19.14 -1.72
C MET A 172 10.24 -18.84 -0.21
N GLY A 173 9.10 -18.87 0.47
CA GLY A 173 8.98 -18.70 1.92
C GLY A 173 9.33 -19.98 2.72
N LYS A 174 9.31 -19.85 4.05
CA LYS A 174 9.51 -20.99 4.97
C LYS A 174 8.34 -21.99 4.83
N GLY A 175 8.65 -23.26 4.56
CA GLY A 175 7.64 -24.30 4.33
C GLY A 175 7.21 -24.46 2.86
N SER A 176 8.06 -24.04 1.92
CA SER A 176 7.84 -24.16 0.46
C SER A 176 6.62 -23.40 -0.07
N LYS A 177 6.16 -22.36 0.63
CA LYS A 177 5.09 -21.48 0.17
C LYS A 177 5.66 -20.33 -0.64
N GLU A 178 5.26 -20.20 -1.89
CA GLU A 178 5.58 -19.08 -2.76
C GLU A 178 4.83 -17.81 -2.33
N ARG A 179 5.49 -16.66 -2.42
CA ARG A 179 4.81 -15.35 -2.34
C ARG A 179 5.37 -14.39 -3.39
N ARG A 180 4.49 -13.59 -3.98
CA ARG A 180 4.85 -12.48 -4.86
C ARG A 180 5.02 -11.22 -4.03
N LEU A 181 6.07 -10.46 -4.31
CA LEU A 181 6.36 -9.19 -3.64
C LEU A 181 6.55 -8.09 -4.67
N PRO A 182 6.03 -6.88 -4.40
CA PRO A 182 6.34 -5.72 -5.21
C PRO A 182 7.80 -5.31 -5.04
N ILE A 183 8.43 -4.87 -6.13
CA ILE A 183 9.72 -4.15 -6.11
C ILE A 183 9.54 -2.75 -6.73
N GLY A 184 10.17 -1.75 -6.12
CA GLY A 184 10.11 -0.37 -6.59
C GLY A 184 10.91 -0.14 -7.88
N ARG A 185 10.61 0.96 -8.59
CA ARG A 185 11.25 1.30 -9.87
C ARG A 185 12.78 1.30 -9.82
N ASN A 186 13.36 1.81 -8.74
CA ASN A 186 14.83 1.81 -8.58
C ASN A 186 15.38 0.38 -8.57
N ALA A 187 14.73 -0.56 -7.88
CA ALA A 187 15.15 -1.96 -7.88
C ALA A 187 15.05 -2.57 -9.29
N VAL A 188 13.99 -2.27 -10.03
CA VAL A 188 13.84 -2.69 -11.44
C VAL A 188 15.00 -2.16 -12.29
N THR A 189 15.23 -0.84 -12.28
CA THR A 189 16.31 -0.21 -13.04
C THR A 189 17.69 -0.78 -12.71
N TRP A 190 17.97 -1.03 -11.43
CA TRP A 190 19.25 -1.60 -11.03
C TRP A 190 19.38 -3.08 -11.38
N ILE A 191 18.28 -3.83 -11.39
CA ILE A 191 18.28 -5.19 -11.93
C ILE A 191 18.57 -5.16 -13.43
N GLU A 192 17.91 -4.28 -14.20
CA GLU A 192 18.14 -4.16 -15.65
C GLU A 192 19.61 -3.85 -15.96
N HIS A 193 20.19 -2.84 -15.30
CA HIS A 193 21.62 -2.52 -15.42
C HIS A 193 22.52 -3.71 -15.06
N TRP A 194 22.15 -4.49 -14.04
CA TRP A 194 22.90 -5.69 -13.69
C TRP A 194 22.74 -6.78 -14.75
N LEU A 195 21.55 -7.01 -15.29
CA LEU A 195 21.30 -8.03 -16.32
C LEU A 195 22.11 -7.74 -17.59
N ASP A 196 22.24 -6.48 -17.99
CA ASP A 196 23.09 -6.05 -19.12
C ASP A 196 24.57 -6.43 -18.92
N LEU A 197 25.06 -6.34 -17.67
CA LEU A 197 26.45 -6.63 -17.32
C LEU A 197 26.68 -8.08 -16.89
N ARG A 198 25.63 -8.80 -16.50
CA ARG A 198 25.69 -10.16 -15.96
C ARG A 198 26.31 -11.13 -16.96
N GLY A 199 26.04 -10.94 -18.26
CA GLY A 199 26.59 -11.74 -19.35
C GLY A 199 28.12 -11.79 -19.39
N LEU A 200 28.80 -10.82 -18.77
CA LEU A 200 30.26 -10.79 -18.66
C LEU A 200 30.83 -11.87 -17.71
N PHE A 201 30.00 -12.46 -16.85
CA PHE A 201 30.46 -13.38 -15.79
C PHE A 201 30.06 -14.85 -16.02
N ALA A 202 28.94 -15.13 -16.68
CA ALA A 202 28.54 -16.48 -17.10
C ALA A 202 27.36 -16.44 -18.10
N SER A 203 27.37 -17.33 -19.10
CA SER A 203 26.27 -17.47 -20.06
C SER A 203 25.13 -18.39 -19.59
N ASP A 204 25.41 -19.42 -18.79
CA ASP A 204 24.47 -20.56 -18.63
C ASP A 204 23.86 -20.73 -17.23
N GLU A 205 24.17 -19.87 -16.26
CA GLU A 205 23.56 -19.96 -14.91
C GLU A 205 22.18 -19.27 -14.91
N GLU A 206 21.19 -19.83 -14.19
CA GLU A 206 19.86 -19.18 -14.03
C GLU A 206 19.83 -18.14 -12.89
N ALA A 207 20.81 -18.20 -11.98
CA ALA A 207 20.85 -17.40 -10.77
C ALA A 207 20.91 -15.89 -11.09
N LEU A 208 20.03 -15.09 -10.48
CA LEU A 208 20.00 -13.65 -10.73
C LEU A 208 21.34 -12.98 -10.37
N PHE A 209 21.87 -13.26 -9.18
CA PHE A 209 23.12 -12.67 -8.70
C PHE A 209 24.27 -13.69 -8.71
N LEU A 210 25.31 -13.33 -9.48
CA LEU A 210 26.51 -14.15 -9.65
C LEU A 210 27.67 -13.60 -8.82
N SER A 211 28.54 -14.50 -8.37
CA SER A 211 29.86 -14.18 -7.84
C SER A 211 30.81 -13.76 -8.97
N LYS A 212 31.99 -13.24 -8.61
CA LYS A 212 33.05 -12.94 -9.59
C LYS A 212 33.53 -14.16 -10.41
N LEU A 213 33.20 -15.38 -9.95
CA LEU A 213 33.54 -16.64 -10.62
C LEU A 213 32.40 -17.13 -11.53
N GLY A 214 31.35 -16.32 -11.75
CA GLY A 214 30.22 -16.70 -12.59
C GLY A 214 29.21 -17.65 -11.94
N LYS A 215 29.46 -18.16 -10.73
CA LYS A 215 28.53 -19.03 -9.98
C LYS A 215 27.60 -18.23 -9.07
N ARG A 216 26.43 -18.78 -8.71
CA ARG A 216 25.50 -18.17 -7.72
C ARG A 216 26.26 -17.61 -6.51
N ILE A 217 25.99 -16.35 -6.17
CA ILE A 217 26.65 -15.70 -5.04
C ILE A 217 26.26 -16.37 -3.72
N SER A 218 27.21 -16.52 -2.79
CA SER A 218 26.92 -17.10 -1.48
C SER A 218 26.40 -16.06 -0.48
N ALA A 219 25.57 -16.49 0.47
CA ALA A 219 25.06 -15.64 1.56
C ALA A 219 26.19 -14.92 2.33
N ARG A 220 27.32 -15.62 2.56
CA ARG A 220 28.50 -15.06 3.23
C ARG A 220 29.15 -13.94 2.39
N ASN A 221 29.15 -14.08 1.07
CA ASN A 221 29.71 -13.06 0.18
C ASN A 221 28.81 -11.82 0.18
N VAL A 222 27.49 -11.97 0.06
CA VAL A 222 26.53 -10.85 0.17
C VAL A 222 26.71 -10.09 1.49
N GLN A 223 26.78 -10.80 2.62
CA GLN A 223 27.04 -10.18 3.92
C GLN A 223 28.33 -9.36 3.95
N LYS A 224 29.41 -9.91 3.41
CA LYS A 224 30.71 -9.23 3.32
C LYS A 224 30.60 -7.96 2.45
N ARG A 225 29.97 -8.04 1.29
CA ARG A 225 29.79 -6.90 0.37
C ARG A 225 28.95 -5.80 0.97
N PHE A 226 27.86 -6.13 1.66
CA PHE A 226 27.00 -5.14 2.31
C PHE A 226 27.74 -4.40 3.43
N ALA A 227 28.53 -5.13 4.24
CA ALA A 227 29.36 -4.51 5.27
C ALA A 227 30.42 -3.58 4.66
N GLU A 228 31.07 -3.98 3.57
CA GLU A 228 32.03 -3.14 2.83
C GLU A 228 31.39 -1.86 2.30
N TRP A 229 30.18 -1.93 1.73
CA TRP A 229 29.46 -0.75 1.26
C TRP A 229 29.04 0.19 2.39
N GLY A 230 28.61 -0.34 3.53
CA GLY A 230 28.32 0.48 4.70
C GLY A 230 29.52 1.33 5.15
N ILE A 231 30.72 0.76 5.10
CA ILE A 231 31.97 1.47 5.43
C ILE A 231 32.30 2.50 4.35
N LYS A 232 32.26 2.11 3.06
CA LYS A 232 32.58 3.00 1.93
C LYS A 232 31.67 4.23 1.87
N GLN A 233 30.40 4.06 2.21
CA GLN A 233 29.40 5.14 2.22
C GLN A 233 29.37 5.94 3.53
N GLY A 234 30.29 5.66 4.46
CA GLY A 234 30.43 6.44 5.70
C GLY A 234 29.24 6.28 6.65
N LEU A 235 28.58 5.12 6.68
CA LEU A 235 27.50 4.89 7.63
C LEU A 235 28.06 4.65 9.04
N ASN A 236 27.48 5.33 10.02
CA ASN A 236 27.80 5.14 11.44
C ASN A 236 27.34 3.77 11.99
N SER A 237 26.57 3.03 11.20
CA SER A 237 25.94 1.77 11.58
C SER A 237 26.46 0.63 10.70
N HIS A 238 26.84 -0.50 11.33
CA HIS A 238 27.22 -1.69 10.59
C HIS A 238 26.04 -2.24 9.76
N VAL A 239 26.20 -2.24 8.44
CA VAL A 239 25.20 -2.72 7.50
C VAL A 239 25.29 -4.23 7.38
N HIS A 240 24.17 -4.91 7.63
CA HIS A 240 24.04 -6.33 7.34
C HIS A 240 22.61 -6.67 6.88
N PRO A 241 22.42 -7.78 6.14
CA PRO A 241 21.14 -8.14 5.52
C PRO A 241 19.92 -8.09 6.46
N HIS A 242 20.03 -8.62 7.69
CA HIS A 242 18.94 -8.56 8.67
C HIS A 242 18.60 -7.13 9.14
N LYS A 243 19.60 -6.24 9.23
CA LYS A 243 19.38 -4.85 9.65
C LYS A 243 18.65 -4.07 8.55
N LEU A 244 19.05 -4.27 7.30
CA LEU A 244 18.41 -3.66 6.15
C LEU A 244 16.93 -4.10 6.01
N ARG A 245 16.65 -5.39 6.21
CA ARG A 245 15.27 -5.90 6.27
C ARG A 245 14.48 -5.29 7.44
N HIS A 246 15.11 -5.14 8.60
CA HIS A 246 14.43 -4.56 9.76
C HIS A 246 14.13 -3.07 9.55
N SER A 247 15.08 -2.30 8.99
CA SER A 247 14.84 -0.92 8.55
C SER A 247 13.69 -0.84 7.56
N PHE A 248 13.64 -1.71 6.55
CA PHE A 248 12.49 -1.78 5.65
C PHE A 248 11.17 -1.98 6.41
N ALA A 249 11.12 -2.97 7.31
CA ALA A 249 9.92 -3.26 8.09
C ALA A 249 9.48 -2.06 8.93
N THR A 250 10.42 -1.39 9.60
CA THR A 250 10.16 -0.23 10.44
C THR A 250 9.68 0.96 9.60
N HIS A 251 10.40 1.31 8.54
CA HIS A 251 10.03 2.43 7.68
C HIS A 251 8.65 2.22 7.05
N MET A 252 8.36 0.99 6.61
CA MET A 252 7.05 0.62 6.10
C MET A 252 5.94 0.73 7.14
N LEU A 253 6.20 0.37 8.40
CA LEU A 253 5.20 0.48 9.47
C LEU A 253 4.95 1.93 9.88
N GLU A 254 6.03 2.73 9.98
CA GLU A 254 5.98 4.14 10.36
C GLU A 254 5.20 4.99 9.34
N SER A 255 5.25 4.62 8.05
CA SER A 255 4.55 5.35 6.98
C SER A 255 3.21 4.75 6.54
N SER A 256 2.96 3.44 6.70
CA SER A 256 1.70 2.82 6.24
C SER A 256 0.56 2.87 7.25
N GLY A 257 0.84 2.82 8.55
CA GLY A 257 -0.18 2.54 9.58
C GLY A 257 -0.86 1.16 9.47
N ASP A 258 -0.46 0.31 8.51
CA ASP A 258 -1.04 -1.00 8.24
C ASP A 258 -0.08 -2.13 8.66
N LEU A 259 -0.16 -2.47 9.95
CA LEU A 259 0.64 -3.55 10.54
C LEU A 259 0.43 -4.89 9.82
N ARG A 260 -0.76 -5.16 9.28
CA ARG A 260 -1.11 -6.46 8.68
C ARG A 260 -0.53 -6.60 7.27
N GLY A 261 -0.67 -5.58 6.44
CA GLY A 261 -0.06 -5.56 5.10
C GLY A 261 1.47 -5.66 5.15
N VAL A 262 2.11 -4.97 6.10
CA VAL A 262 3.56 -5.05 6.28
C VAL A 262 4.00 -6.43 6.81
N GLN A 263 3.23 -7.06 7.69
CA GLN A 263 3.52 -8.42 8.19
C GLN A 263 3.49 -9.48 7.09
N GLU A 264 2.59 -9.33 6.13
CA GLU A 264 2.45 -10.26 5.01
C GLU A 264 3.53 -10.06 3.94
N LEU A 265 3.91 -8.81 3.62
CA LEU A 265 5.10 -8.50 2.81
C LEU A 265 6.35 -9.20 3.40
N LEU A 266 6.47 -9.16 4.73
CA LEU A 266 7.57 -9.78 5.46
C LEU A 266 7.42 -11.30 5.66
N GLY A 267 6.30 -11.91 5.26
CA GLY A 267 6.06 -13.35 5.35
C GLY A 267 6.23 -13.92 6.77
N HIS A 268 5.70 -13.23 7.79
CA HIS A 268 5.72 -13.70 9.18
C HIS A 268 4.59 -14.71 9.44
N ALA A 269 4.95 -15.97 9.71
CA ALA A 269 4.00 -17.08 9.88
C ALA A 269 3.47 -17.28 11.32
N ASN A 270 3.58 -16.31 12.24
CA ASN A 270 3.06 -16.47 13.60
C ASN A 270 2.74 -15.14 14.30
N LEU A 271 1.46 -14.94 14.61
CA LEU A 271 0.99 -14.32 15.86
C LEU A 271 -0.04 -15.30 16.43
N SER A 272 0.25 -15.93 17.56
CA SER A 272 -0.75 -16.65 18.35
C SER A 272 -1.96 -15.70 18.55
N THR A 273 -3.19 -15.94 18.13
CA THR A 273 -3.91 -17.14 17.71
C THR A 273 -5.18 -16.66 16.98
N THR A 274 -5.53 -17.35 15.89
CA THR A 274 -6.86 -17.51 15.29
C THR A 274 -7.77 -16.28 15.11
N GLN A 275 -7.82 -15.76 13.89
CA GLN A 275 -9.08 -15.54 13.16
C GLN A 275 -8.79 -15.42 11.66
N ILE A 276 -9.09 -16.53 10.97
CA ILE A 276 -9.46 -16.65 9.55
C ILE A 276 -8.40 -16.21 8.54
N TYR A 277 -7.72 -17.22 7.99
CA TYR A 277 -6.94 -17.15 6.75
C TYR A 277 -7.89 -16.85 5.58
N THR A 278 -7.67 -15.72 4.93
CA THR A 278 -8.08 -15.50 3.54
C THR A 278 -6.91 -14.82 2.88
N HIS A 279 -6.45 -15.38 1.75
CA HIS A 279 -5.46 -14.78 0.86
C HIS A 279 -5.78 -13.29 0.73
N LEU A 280 -4.95 -12.43 1.30
CA LEU A 280 -5.02 -11.01 1.01
C LEU A 280 -4.51 -10.84 -0.42
N ASP A 281 -5.27 -10.09 -1.21
CA ASP A 281 -4.98 -9.84 -2.61
C ASP A 281 -3.60 -9.16 -2.75
N PHE A 282 -2.76 -9.65 -3.66
CA PHE A 282 -1.47 -9.03 -3.99
C PHE A 282 -1.63 -7.53 -4.31
N GLN A 283 -2.78 -7.12 -4.84
CA GLN A 283 -3.09 -5.71 -5.09
C GLN A 283 -3.14 -4.86 -3.82
N HIS A 284 -3.60 -5.43 -2.70
CA HIS A 284 -3.60 -4.77 -1.40
C HIS A 284 -2.17 -4.64 -0.85
N LEU A 285 -1.36 -5.70 -0.95
CA LEU A 285 0.07 -5.65 -0.58
C LEU A 285 0.86 -4.64 -1.41
N ALA A 286 0.59 -4.55 -2.71
CA ALA A 286 1.17 -3.55 -3.59
C ALA A 286 0.72 -2.13 -3.19
N SER A 287 -0.55 -1.90 -2.81
CA SER A 287 -0.98 -0.57 -2.35
C SER A 287 -0.33 -0.13 -1.04
N VAL A 288 -0.18 -1.05 -0.07
CA VAL A 288 0.51 -0.76 1.19
C VAL A 288 1.98 -0.46 0.90
N TYR A 289 2.61 -1.22 0.01
CA TYR A 289 3.96 -0.96 -0.47
C TYR A 289 4.11 0.44 -1.11
N ASP A 290 3.26 0.76 -2.07
CA ASP A 290 3.33 2.00 -2.85
C ASP A 290 3.13 3.25 -1.99
N ALA A 291 2.22 3.19 -1.00
CA ALA A 291 1.91 4.31 -0.11
C ALA A 291 3.00 4.58 0.94
N ALA A 292 3.77 3.57 1.32
CA ALA A 292 4.60 3.61 2.51
C ALA A 292 6.10 3.51 2.24
N HIS A 293 6.53 2.84 1.17
CA HIS A 293 7.96 2.63 0.94
C HIS A 293 8.65 3.92 0.45
N PRO A 294 9.74 4.39 1.08
CA PRO A 294 10.41 5.66 0.70
C PRO A 294 10.89 5.72 -0.76
N ARG A 295 11.14 4.55 -1.35
CA ARG A 295 11.57 4.39 -2.75
C ARG A 295 10.54 3.65 -3.59
N ALA A 296 9.30 3.47 -3.10
CA ALA A 296 8.26 2.70 -3.81
C ALA A 296 8.13 3.21 -5.23
N LYS A 297 7.89 4.53 -5.41
CA LYS A 297 7.64 5.25 -6.69
C LYS A 297 7.36 4.32 -7.87
N ARG A 298 6.43 3.38 -7.66
CA ARG A 298 5.66 2.70 -8.68
C ARG A 298 4.54 3.68 -8.85
N GLY A 299 4.67 4.56 -9.84
CA GLY A 299 3.46 5.21 -10.31
C GLY A 299 2.57 4.07 -10.83
N LYS A 300 1.65 3.54 -10.03
CA LYS A 300 0.48 2.89 -10.60
C LYS A 300 -0.32 4.00 -11.23
N ILE A 301 -0.01 4.26 -12.49
CA ILE A 301 -0.66 5.27 -13.30
C ILE A 301 -2.16 4.95 -13.33
N MET A 302 -2.53 3.66 -13.49
CA MET A 302 -3.89 3.25 -13.77
C MET A 302 -4.16 1.79 -13.36
N ARG A 303 -5.31 1.48 -12.76
CA ARG A 303 -5.80 0.12 -12.44
C ARG A 303 -7.06 -0.18 -13.24
N PHE A 304 -7.24 -1.41 -13.70
CA PHE A 304 -8.41 -1.83 -14.48
C PHE A 304 -9.22 -2.87 -13.70
N TYR A 305 -10.54 -2.64 -13.60
CA TYR A 305 -11.48 -3.57 -12.95
C TYR A 305 -12.50 -4.16 -13.93
N ARG A 306 -12.64 -3.57 -15.11
CA ARG A 306 -13.44 -4.09 -16.24
C ARG A 306 -12.67 -3.94 -17.54
N PRO A 307 -12.95 -4.75 -18.57
CA PRO A 307 -12.44 -4.51 -19.91
C PRO A 307 -12.83 -3.10 -20.38
N LEU A 308 -11.86 -2.33 -20.85
CA LEU A 308 -12.09 -1.03 -21.45
C LEU A 308 -12.44 -1.23 -22.93
N GLY A 309 -13.59 -0.71 -23.35
CA GLY A 309 -14.00 -0.66 -24.74
C GLY A 309 -13.34 0.49 -25.50
N ARG A 310 -13.74 0.67 -26.76
CA ARG A 310 -13.33 1.84 -27.55
C ARG A 310 -13.75 3.12 -26.83
N ILE A 311 -12.86 4.11 -26.78
CA ILE A 311 -13.17 5.46 -26.30
C ILE A 311 -13.25 6.40 -27.51
N ALA A 312 -14.39 7.08 -27.65
CA ALA A 312 -14.61 8.11 -28.64
C ALA A 312 -14.77 9.52 -28.04
N ALA A 313 -15.10 9.62 -26.73
CA ALA A 313 -15.16 10.89 -26.01
C ALA A 313 -14.89 10.72 -24.50
N LEU A 314 -14.50 11.81 -23.84
CA LEU A 314 -14.35 11.86 -22.38
C LEU A 314 -15.35 12.85 -21.78
N THR A 315 -16.01 12.45 -20.70
CA THR A 315 -16.79 13.37 -19.85
C THR A 315 -16.14 13.44 -18.48
N PHE A 316 -16.15 14.60 -17.84
CA PHE A 316 -15.52 14.82 -16.54
C PHE A 316 -16.53 15.37 -15.55
N ASP A 317 -16.52 14.85 -14.32
CA ASP A 317 -16.91 15.69 -13.19
C ASP A 317 -15.93 16.85 -13.04
N LEU A 318 -16.44 17.99 -12.61
CA LEU A 318 -15.60 19.19 -12.44
C LEU A 318 -15.02 19.26 -11.04
N ASP A 319 -15.91 19.27 -10.04
CA ASP A 319 -15.57 19.59 -8.66
C ASP A 319 -14.83 18.40 -8.03
N ASP A 320 -13.73 18.64 -7.31
CA ASP A 320 -12.88 17.61 -6.67
C ASP A 320 -12.23 16.58 -7.62
N THR A 321 -12.57 16.61 -8.92
CA THR A 321 -11.97 15.82 -10.00
C THR A 321 -10.87 16.58 -10.76
N LEU A 322 -11.08 17.86 -11.09
CA LEU A 322 -10.12 18.68 -11.85
C LEU A 322 -9.31 19.67 -10.99
N TYR A 323 -9.86 20.03 -9.83
CA TYR A 323 -9.31 20.97 -8.86
C TYR A 323 -9.90 20.68 -7.46
N ASP A 324 -9.22 21.11 -6.39
CA ASP A 324 -9.77 21.01 -5.02
C ASP A 324 -10.84 22.10 -4.82
N ASN A 325 -12.09 21.69 -4.64
CA ASN A 325 -13.23 22.60 -4.53
C ASN A 325 -13.46 23.07 -3.08
N ARG A 326 -12.97 22.34 -2.07
CA ARG A 326 -13.31 22.59 -0.66
C ARG A 326 -12.93 23.99 -0.18
N PRO A 327 -11.71 24.52 -0.43
CA PRO A 327 -11.33 25.86 0.02
C PRO A 327 -12.21 26.94 -0.60
N VAL A 328 -12.59 26.78 -1.87
CA VAL A 328 -13.42 27.73 -2.61
C VAL A 328 -14.84 27.74 -2.07
N ILE A 329 -15.42 26.57 -1.79
CA ILE A 329 -16.76 26.48 -1.19
C ILE A 329 -16.80 27.12 0.19
N LEU A 330 -15.85 26.79 1.08
CA LEU A 330 -15.79 27.35 2.42
C LEU A 330 -15.70 28.88 2.40
N ARG A 331 -14.84 29.42 1.54
CA ARG A 331 -14.71 30.88 1.34
C ARG A 331 -16.01 31.47 0.78
N THR A 332 -16.59 30.83 -0.23
CA THR A 332 -17.83 31.31 -0.86
C THR A 332 -18.98 31.36 0.13
N GLU A 333 -19.12 30.35 1.00
CA GLU A 333 -20.15 30.34 2.06
C GLU A 333 -19.93 31.45 3.08
N GLN A 334 -18.69 31.67 3.52
CA GLN A 334 -18.36 32.76 4.44
C GLN A 334 -18.68 34.14 3.84
N GLU A 335 -18.27 34.37 2.60
CA GLU A 335 -18.48 35.63 1.89
C GLU A 335 -19.96 35.87 1.55
N ALA A 336 -20.71 34.80 1.22
CA ALA A 336 -22.15 34.89 1.00
C ALA A 336 -22.91 35.23 2.30
N LEU A 337 -22.51 34.63 3.44
CA LEU A 337 -23.09 34.97 4.74
C LEU A 337 -22.82 36.42 5.12
N ALA A 338 -21.56 36.86 4.97
CA ALA A 338 -21.17 38.25 5.23
C ALA A 338 -21.93 39.24 4.33
N PHE A 339 -22.15 38.89 3.06
CA PHE A 339 -22.98 39.69 2.16
C PHE A 339 -24.42 39.81 2.68
N MET A 340 -25.05 38.70 3.08
CA MET A 340 -26.41 38.73 3.61
C MET A 340 -26.55 39.57 4.88
N GLN A 341 -25.61 39.43 5.83
CA GLN A 341 -25.61 40.18 7.09
C GLN A 341 -25.48 41.69 6.87
N ASN A 342 -24.78 42.10 5.81
CA ASN A 342 -24.59 43.50 5.43
C ASN A 342 -25.68 44.04 4.50
N TYR A 343 -26.50 43.17 3.92
CA TYR A 343 -27.53 43.57 2.95
C TYR A 343 -28.70 44.32 3.60
N HIS A 344 -29.16 43.88 4.78
CA HIS A 344 -30.29 44.50 5.48
C HIS A 344 -30.13 44.42 7.01
N PRO A 345 -30.52 45.45 7.79
CA PRO A 345 -30.38 45.45 9.26
C PRO A 345 -30.98 44.22 9.96
N SER A 346 -32.14 43.74 9.51
CA SER A 346 -32.80 42.54 10.06
C SER A 346 -32.02 41.24 9.87
N LEU A 347 -31.03 41.22 8.97
CA LEU A 347 -30.22 40.03 8.67
C LEU A 347 -28.86 40.04 9.40
N ARG A 348 -28.54 41.07 10.20
CA ARG A 348 -27.23 41.18 10.87
C ARG A 348 -26.88 39.99 11.76
N SER A 349 -27.89 39.38 12.39
CA SER A 349 -27.71 38.19 13.23
C SER A 349 -27.85 36.86 12.48
N PHE A 350 -28.16 36.88 11.18
CA PHE A 350 -28.39 35.68 10.38
C PHE A 350 -27.16 34.78 10.35
N GLN A 351 -27.36 33.48 10.54
CA GLN A 351 -26.28 32.48 10.59
C GLN A 351 -26.46 31.42 9.49
N ASN A 352 -25.39 30.68 9.19
CA ASN A 352 -25.47 29.55 8.25
C ASN A 352 -26.47 28.47 8.66
N VAL A 353 -26.69 28.28 9.97
CA VAL A 353 -27.69 27.32 10.48
C VAL A 353 -29.12 27.72 10.12
N ASP A 354 -29.40 29.01 10.02
CA ASP A 354 -30.71 29.53 9.60
C ASP A 354 -30.93 29.24 8.12
N LEU A 355 -29.91 29.50 7.29
CA LEU A 355 -29.95 29.19 5.87
C LEU A 355 -30.12 27.70 5.60
N GLN A 356 -29.45 26.83 6.36
CA GLN A 356 -29.63 25.38 6.24
C GLN A 356 -31.07 24.95 6.58
N ARG A 357 -31.65 25.49 7.66
CA ARG A 357 -33.05 25.22 8.04
C ARG A 357 -34.02 25.64 6.94
N ILE A 358 -33.84 26.83 6.38
CA ILE A 358 -34.70 27.36 5.31
C ILE A 358 -34.52 26.55 4.03
N ARG A 359 -33.28 26.17 3.67
CA ARG A 359 -33.04 25.27 2.52
C ARG A 359 -33.78 23.95 2.67
N GLN A 360 -33.77 23.36 3.87
CA GLN A 360 -34.49 22.13 4.14
C GLN A 360 -36.00 22.32 3.97
N ALA A 361 -36.58 23.40 4.51
CA ALA A 361 -38.00 23.71 4.34
C ALA A 361 -38.39 23.93 2.86
N VAL A 362 -37.55 24.62 2.09
CA VAL A 362 -37.75 24.82 0.64
C VAL A 362 -37.73 23.47 -0.10
N ARG A 363 -36.85 22.54 0.28
CA ARG A 363 -36.81 21.20 -0.32
C ARG A 363 -38.03 20.37 0.04
N GLU A 364 -38.56 20.50 1.26
CA GLU A 364 -39.79 19.81 1.66
C GLU A 364 -41.01 20.30 0.85
N ALA A 365 -41.06 21.61 0.54
CA ALA A 365 -42.11 22.20 -0.28
C ALA A 365 -41.94 21.91 -1.79
N GLU A 366 -40.70 21.89 -2.29
CA GLU A 366 -40.35 21.62 -3.69
C GLU A 366 -39.36 20.43 -3.76
N PRO A 367 -39.81 19.16 -3.67
CA PRO A 367 -38.93 17.99 -3.51
C PRO A 367 -37.84 17.81 -4.57
N GLU A 368 -38.11 18.21 -5.82
CA GLU A 368 -37.20 18.08 -6.96
C GLU A 368 -36.18 19.24 -7.06
N ILE A 369 -36.33 20.30 -6.25
CA ILE A 369 -35.50 21.51 -6.37
C ILE A 369 -34.01 21.25 -6.11
N TYR A 370 -33.67 20.18 -5.39
CA TYR A 370 -32.29 19.84 -5.05
C TYR A 370 -31.42 19.51 -6.27
N HIS A 371 -32.04 19.14 -7.40
CA HIS A 371 -31.35 18.95 -8.66
C HIS A 371 -30.81 20.25 -9.23
N ASP A 372 -31.45 21.39 -8.95
CA ASP A 372 -30.97 22.73 -9.32
C ASP A 372 -30.49 23.46 -8.07
N VAL A 373 -29.23 23.24 -7.71
CA VAL A 373 -28.62 23.86 -6.52
C VAL A 373 -28.58 25.39 -6.58
N THR A 374 -28.62 25.98 -7.78
CA THR A 374 -28.65 27.44 -7.96
C THR A 374 -30.02 27.98 -7.62
N ARG A 375 -31.07 27.40 -8.21
CA ARG A 375 -32.46 27.75 -7.90
C ARG A 375 -32.80 27.47 -6.44
N TRP A 376 -32.36 26.33 -5.90
CA TRP A 376 -32.59 26.01 -4.49
C TRP A 376 -31.97 27.04 -3.55
N ARG A 377 -30.72 27.46 -3.81
CA ARG A 377 -30.05 28.50 -3.03
C ARG A 377 -30.75 29.84 -3.16
N HIS A 378 -31.11 30.23 -4.38
CA HIS A 378 -31.84 31.48 -4.63
C HIS A 378 -33.15 31.53 -3.85
N ARG A 379 -33.98 30.47 -3.94
CA ARG A 379 -35.26 30.36 -3.23
C ARG A 379 -35.11 30.40 -1.72
N ALA A 380 -34.07 29.77 -1.18
CA ALA A 380 -33.80 29.82 0.26
C ALA A 380 -33.38 31.21 0.73
N ILE A 381 -32.58 31.94 -0.05
CA ILE A 381 -32.20 33.31 0.28
C ILE A 381 -33.41 34.25 0.15
N GLU A 382 -34.22 34.10 -0.89
CA GLU A 382 -35.47 34.87 -1.05
C GLU A 382 -36.40 34.65 0.16
N GLN A 383 -36.58 33.40 0.59
CA GLN A 383 -37.38 33.08 1.76
C GLN A 383 -36.79 33.68 3.04
N ALA A 384 -35.47 33.58 3.24
CA ALA A 384 -34.80 34.20 4.39
C ALA A 384 -35.00 35.72 4.45
N MET A 385 -35.02 36.38 3.29
CA MET A 385 -35.29 37.82 3.21
C MET A 385 -36.75 38.15 3.54
N ARG A 386 -37.71 37.35 3.06
CA ARG A 386 -39.13 37.51 3.44
C ARG A 386 -39.35 37.29 4.93
N ASP A 387 -38.72 36.28 5.52
CA ASP A 387 -38.80 35.98 6.95
C ASP A 387 -38.19 37.10 7.80
N ALA A 388 -37.21 37.83 7.25
CA ALA A 388 -36.61 39.01 7.86
C ALA A 388 -37.44 40.31 7.69
N GLY A 389 -38.62 40.22 7.06
CA GLY A 389 -39.59 41.31 6.92
C GLY A 389 -39.47 42.14 5.64
N LEU A 390 -38.63 41.74 4.67
CA LEU A 390 -38.52 42.45 3.39
C LEU A 390 -39.76 42.17 2.52
N SER A 391 -40.15 43.15 1.71
CA SER A 391 -41.22 42.95 0.73
C SER A 391 -40.82 41.90 -0.32
N ALA A 392 -41.82 41.36 -1.04
CA ALA A 392 -41.57 40.38 -2.10
C ALA A 392 -40.56 40.86 -3.15
N GLN A 393 -40.63 42.13 -3.53
CA GLN A 393 -39.76 42.72 -4.55
C GLN A 393 -38.33 42.91 -4.03
N GLU A 394 -38.18 43.38 -2.79
CA GLU A 394 -36.87 43.54 -2.13
C GLU A 394 -36.20 42.19 -1.88
N ALA A 395 -36.95 41.18 -1.46
CA ALA A 395 -36.45 39.83 -1.25
C ALA A 395 -35.92 39.21 -2.55
N ILE A 396 -36.63 39.37 -3.68
CA ILE A 396 -36.17 38.90 -5.00
C ILE A 396 -34.89 39.65 -5.42
N ALA A 397 -34.89 40.98 -5.27
CA ALA A 397 -33.72 41.80 -5.62
C ALA A 397 -32.49 41.41 -4.79
N GLY A 398 -32.67 41.19 -3.50
CA GLY A 398 -31.60 40.78 -2.61
C GLY A 398 -31.12 39.35 -2.86
N ALA A 399 -32.02 38.41 -3.15
CA ALA A 399 -31.64 37.06 -3.55
C ALA A 399 -30.81 37.07 -4.84
N ASN A 400 -31.19 37.87 -5.84
CA ASN A 400 -30.40 38.06 -7.06
C ASN A 400 -29.00 38.63 -6.75
N ALA A 401 -28.93 39.67 -5.91
CA ALA A 401 -27.66 40.28 -5.52
C ALA A 401 -26.75 39.29 -4.77
N ALA A 402 -27.31 38.52 -3.83
CA ALA A 402 -26.59 37.49 -3.10
C ALA A 402 -26.09 36.37 -4.02
N MET A 403 -26.90 35.94 -4.99
CA MET A 403 -26.50 34.92 -5.96
C MET A 403 -25.39 35.40 -6.91
N MET A 404 -25.40 36.68 -7.31
CA MET A 404 -24.29 37.28 -8.06
C MET A 404 -23.00 37.32 -7.22
N HIS A 405 -23.10 37.68 -5.94
CA HIS A 405 -21.96 37.68 -5.03
C HIS A 405 -21.41 36.26 -4.83
N PHE A 406 -22.30 35.28 -4.63
CA PHE A 406 -21.95 33.86 -4.56
C PHE A 406 -21.21 33.40 -5.82
N ALA A 407 -21.74 33.71 -7.00
CA ALA A 407 -21.12 33.31 -8.28
C ALA A 407 -19.70 33.87 -8.44
N LYS A 408 -19.48 35.13 -8.04
CA LYS A 408 -18.16 35.78 -8.08
C LYS A 408 -17.12 35.07 -7.21
N TRP A 409 -17.49 34.66 -6.00
CA TRP A 409 -16.57 33.95 -5.11
C TRP A 409 -16.39 32.49 -5.53
N ARG A 410 -17.47 31.85 -6.01
CA ARG A 410 -17.45 30.47 -6.51
C ARG A 410 -16.54 30.27 -7.72
N SER A 411 -16.32 31.32 -8.51
CA SER A 411 -15.44 31.29 -9.67
C SER A 411 -13.96 31.55 -9.35
N GLN A 412 -13.61 31.88 -8.10
CA GLN A 412 -12.21 32.07 -7.70
C GLN A 412 -11.54 30.73 -7.40
N ILE A 413 -11.34 29.95 -8.47
CA ILE A 413 -10.70 28.64 -8.43
C ILE A 413 -9.29 28.78 -9.00
N GLU A 414 -8.32 28.24 -8.29
CA GLU A 414 -6.97 28.04 -8.82
C GLU A 414 -6.88 26.61 -9.36
N VAL A 415 -6.76 26.48 -10.68
CA VAL A 415 -6.64 25.19 -11.34
C VAL A 415 -5.15 24.82 -11.45
N PRO A 416 -4.73 23.62 -11.01
CA PRO A 416 -3.34 23.21 -11.11
C PRO A 416 -2.84 23.19 -12.56
N GLN A 417 -1.60 23.64 -12.79
CA GLN A 417 -0.98 23.60 -14.12
C GLN A 417 -0.98 22.19 -14.74
N ALA A 418 -0.76 21.15 -13.93
CA ALA A 418 -0.81 19.76 -14.36
C ALA A 418 -2.20 19.35 -14.91
N THR A 419 -3.28 19.93 -14.40
CA THR A 419 -4.64 19.72 -14.92
C THR A 419 -4.76 20.31 -16.33
N HIS A 420 -4.27 21.54 -16.54
CA HIS A 420 -4.27 22.16 -17.87
C HIS A 420 -3.48 21.33 -18.89
N GLU A 421 -2.26 20.90 -18.55
CA GLU A 421 -1.42 20.07 -19.41
C GLU A 421 -2.10 18.75 -19.77
N THR A 422 -2.79 18.13 -18.81
CA THR A 422 -3.51 16.88 -19.01
C THR A 422 -4.69 17.06 -19.96
N LEU A 423 -5.56 18.04 -19.69
CA LEU A 423 -6.71 18.33 -20.55
C LEU A 423 -6.29 18.72 -21.96
N GLN A 424 -5.22 19.51 -22.10
CA GLN A 424 -4.68 19.86 -23.41
C GLN A 424 -4.23 18.63 -24.21
N GLN A 425 -3.60 17.65 -23.57
CA GLN A 425 -3.18 16.42 -24.24
C GLN A 425 -4.38 15.55 -24.62
N LEU A 426 -5.34 15.37 -23.71
CA LEU A 426 -6.54 14.57 -23.97
C LEU A 426 -7.39 15.16 -25.09
N ALA A 427 -7.54 16.50 -25.12
CA ALA A 427 -8.30 17.22 -26.13
C ALA A 427 -7.75 17.05 -27.56
N LYS A 428 -6.48 16.67 -27.72
CA LYS A 428 -5.90 16.35 -29.05
C LYS A 428 -6.47 15.06 -29.64
N LYS A 429 -6.91 14.12 -28.80
CA LYS A 429 -7.40 12.79 -29.22
C LYS A 429 -8.92 12.66 -29.14
N TRP A 430 -9.54 13.26 -28.12
CA TRP A 430 -10.98 13.10 -27.87
C TRP A 430 -11.65 14.45 -27.57
N PRO A 431 -12.94 14.62 -27.97
CA PRO A 431 -13.75 15.69 -27.44
C PRO A 431 -13.96 15.51 -25.93
N LEU A 432 -13.79 16.60 -25.18
CA LEU A 432 -13.98 16.62 -23.74
C LEU A 432 -15.28 17.37 -23.41
N VAL A 433 -16.04 16.86 -22.45
CA VAL A 433 -17.27 17.48 -21.94
C VAL A 433 -17.22 17.54 -20.41
N ALA A 434 -17.70 18.62 -19.82
CA ALA A 434 -17.83 18.76 -18.38
C ALA A 434 -19.29 18.49 -17.94
N ILE A 435 -19.48 17.74 -16.86
CA ILE A 435 -20.79 17.43 -16.26
C ILE A 435 -20.70 17.71 -14.76
N THR A 436 -21.49 18.65 -14.23
CA THR A 436 -21.44 19.03 -12.81
C THR A 436 -22.82 19.01 -12.15
N ASN A 437 -22.86 18.55 -10.90
CA ASN A 437 -24.03 18.73 -10.02
C ASN A 437 -24.13 20.15 -9.45
N GLY A 438 -23.02 20.89 -9.52
CA GLY A 438 -22.90 22.27 -9.10
C GLY A 438 -23.24 23.27 -10.19
N ASN A 439 -22.78 24.49 -9.99
CA ASN A 439 -22.98 25.62 -10.89
C ASN A 439 -21.66 26.25 -11.34
N ALA A 440 -20.57 25.46 -11.31
CA ALA A 440 -19.26 25.88 -11.76
C ALA A 440 -19.30 26.32 -13.24
N GLN A 441 -18.54 27.37 -13.56
CA GLN A 441 -18.42 27.94 -14.90
C GLN A 441 -16.95 27.90 -15.33
N PRO A 442 -16.51 26.79 -15.97
CA PRO A 442 -15.12 26.59 -16.41
C PRO A 442 -14.47 27.76 -17.14
N GLU A 443 -15.26 28.57 -17.83
CA GLU A 443 -14.82 29.76 -18.57
C GLU A 443 -14.22 30.83 -17.66
N LEU A 444 -14.66 30.91 -16.39
CA LEU A 444 -14.22 31.93 -15.44
C LEU A 444 -12.89 31.61 -14.75
N PHE A 445 -12.39 30.37 -14.88
CA PHE A 445 -11.16 29.92 -14.21
C PHE A 445 -10.27 29.09 -15.15
N GLY A 446 -10.30 29.42 -16.45
CA GLY A 446 -9.31 28.95 -17.42
C GLY A 446 -9.48 27.51 -17.91
N LEU A 447 -10.66 26.91 -17.71
CA LEU A 447 -10.98 25.56 -18.20
C LEU A 447 -11.93 25.53 -19.41
N GLY A 448 -12.59 26.64 -19.75
CA GLY A 448 -13.59 26.71 -20.82
C GLY A 448 -13.10 26.18 -22.17
N ASP A 449 -11.87 26.53 -22.58
CA ASP A 449 -11.35 26.21 -23.91
C ASP A 449 -11.09 24.72 -24.15
N TYR A 450 -11.03 23.90 -23.09
CA TYR A 450 -10.83 22.45 -23.22
C TYR A 450 -12.11 21.68 -23.50
N PHE A 451 -13.27 22.23 -23.13
CA PHE A 451 -14.55 21.52 -23.19
C PHE A 451 -15.37 21.97 -24.40
N LYS A 452 -15.99 21.00 -25.09
CA LYS A 452 -16.93 21.30 -26.18
C LYS A 452 -18.20 21.99 -25.68
N PHE A 453 -18.64 21.59 -24.49
CA PHE A 453 -19.74 22.19 -23.76
C PHE A 453 -19.73 21.70 -22.30
N VAL A 454 -20.51 22.36 -21.46
CA VAL A 454 -20.68 22.05 -20.03
C VAL A 454 -22.16 21.74 -19.78
N LEU A 455 -22.44 20.65 -19.07
CA LEU A 455 -23.79 20.28 -18.61
C LEU A 455 -23.90 20.49 -17.10
N ARG A 456 -25.02 21.08 -16.65
CA ARG A 456 -25.27 21.44 -15.26
C ARG A 456 -26.60 20.87 -14.78
N ALA A 457 -26.58 20.29 -13.59
CA ALA A 457 -27.80 19.81 -12.96
C ALA A 457 -28.81 20.96 -12.73
N GLY A 458 -30.08 20.67 -12.98
CA GLY A 458 -31.15 21.64 -13.09
C GLY A 458 -31.43 21.96 -14.56
N PRO A 459 -30.71 22.90 -15.20
CA PRO A 459 -30.97 23.29 -16.59
C PRO A 459 -30.83 22.15 -17.60
N ASP A 460 -29.87 21.25 -17.42
CA ASP A 460 -29.57 20.16 -18.35
C ASP A 460 -30.12 18.79 -17.90
N GLY A 461 -30.92 18.76 -16.81
CA GLY A 461 -31.53 17.54 -16.28
C GLY A 461 -31.23 17.30 -14.79
N ARG A 462 -31.65 16.15 -14.27
CA ARG A 462 -31.42 15.80 -12.86
C ARG A 462 -29.92 15.62 -12.57
N SER A 463 -29.53 15.95 -11.34
CA SER A 463 -28.16 15.76 -10.84
C SER A 463 -27.72 14.29 -10.91
N LYS A 464 -26.44 14.03 -11.12
CA LYS A 464 -25.84 12.70 -10.98
C LYS A 464 -26.18 12.12 -9.59
N PRO A 465 -26.53 10.82 -9.47
CA PRO A 465 -26.29 9.73 -10.42
C PRO A 465 -27.38 9.52 -11.49
N PHE A 466 -28.37 10.41 -11.61
CA PHE A 466 -29.42 10.24 -12.61
C PHE A 466 -28.84 10.33 -14.03
N SER A 467 -29.46 9.61 -14.98
CA SER A 467 -28.90 9.37 -16.30
C SER A 467 -29.02 10.55 -17.27
N ASP A 468 -29.80 11.57 -16.92
CA ASP A 468 -30.23 12.64 -17.81
C ASP A 468 -29.06 13.35 -18.50
N MET A 469 -28.09 13.84 -17.71
CA MET A 469 -26.92 14.55 -18.25
C MET A 469 -25.94 13.61 -18.98
N TYR A 470 -25.85 12.33 -18.60
CA TYR A 470 -25.02 11.36 -19.32
C TYR A 470 -25.57 11.08 -20.72
N PHE A 471 -26.88 10.87 -20.85
CA PHE A 471 -27.54 10.70 -22.15
C PHE A 471 -27.44 11.98 -22.99
N LEU A 472 -27.68 13.15 -22.39
CA LEU A 472 -27.57 14.42 -23.09
C LEU A 472 -26.15 14.69 -23.61
N ALA A 473 -25.12 14.29 -22.87
CA ALA A 473 -23.73 14.37 -23.33
C ALA A 473 -23.51 13.48 -24.57
N ALA A 474 -23.99 12.23 -24.53
CA ALA A 474 -23.88 11.30 -25.66
C ALA A 474 -24.63 11.80 -26.90
N GLU A 475 -25.84 12.33 -26.71
CA GLU A 475 -26.67 12.93 -27.77
C GLU A 475 -25.97 14.12 -28.42
N LYS A 476 -25.54 15.12 -27.64
CA LYS A 476 -24.84 16.31 -28.15
C LYS A 476 -23.51 15.97 -28.83
N LEU A 477 -22.79 14.96 -28.35
CA LEU A 477 -21.55 14.48 -28.97
C LEU A 477 -21.77 13.62 -30.23
N HIS A 478 -22.99 13.10 -30.45
CA HIS A 478 -23.28 12.11 -31.48
C HIS A 478 -22.41 10.85 -31.37
N VAL A 479 -22.17 10.40 -30.13
CA VAL A 479 -21.31 9.24 -29.81
C VAL A 479 -22.14 8.18 -29.08
N PRO A 480 -21.98 6.88 -29.39
CA PRO A 480 -22.63 5.82 -28.62
C PRO A 480 -22.25 5.91 -27.15
N ILE A 481 -23.23 5.82 -26.24
CA ILE A 481 -23.00 6.03 -24.80
C ILE A 481 -21.92 5.10 -24.22
N GLY A 482 -21.83 3.85 -24.71
CA GLY A 482 -20.80 2.90 -24.29
C GLY A 482 -19.37 3.24 -24.74
N GLU A 483 -19.19 4.17 -25.68
CA GLU A 483 -17.87 4.64 -26.12
C GLU A 483 -17.41 5.91 -25.38
N ILE A 484 -18.16 6.35 -24.37
CA ILE A 484 -17.82 7.51 -23.53
C ILE A 484 -17.25 7.01 -22.21
N LEU A 485 -16.06 7.51 -21.86
CA LEU A 485 -15.47 7.30 -20.54
C LEU A 485 -15.77 8.52 -19.65
N HIS A 486 -16.58 8.33 -18.62
CA HIS A 486 -16.83 9.32 -17.59
C HIS A 486 -15.76 9.26 -16.50
N VAL A 487 -15.16 10.39 -16.15
CA VAL A 487 -14.12 10.52 -15.12
C VAL A 487 -14.67 11.32 -13.95
N GLY A 488 -14.62 10.78 -12.73
CA GLY A 488 -15.07 11.48 -11.53
C GLY A 488 -14.54 10.86 -10.23
N ASP A 489 -14.65 11.57 -9.12
CA ASP A 489 -14.07 11.19 -7.82
C ASP A 489 -15.06 10.49 -6.88
N ASP A 490 -16.36 10.53 -7.18
CA ASP A 490 -17.40 9.92 -6.36
C ASP A 490 -17.93 8.60 -6.93
N LEU A 491 -17.90 7.55 -6.11
CA LEU A 491 -18.28 6.19 -6.54
C LEU A 491 -19.79 6.06 -6.85
N THR A 492 -20.62 6.93 -6.28
CA THR A 492 -22.08 6.85 -6.44
C THR A 492 -22.54 7.66 -7.64
N THR A 493 -22.22 8.94 -7.63
CA THR A 493 -22.68 9.93 -8.61
C THR A 493 -21.99 9.73 -9.95
N ASP A 494 -20.67 9.57 -9.96
CA ASP A 494 -19.88 9.46 -11.19
C ASP A 494 -19.80 8.01 -11.67
N VAL A 495 -19.29 7.11 -10.83
CA VAL A 495 -19.01 5.73 -11.25
C VAL A 495 -20.29 4.94 -11.42
N ALA A 496 -21.10 4.80 -10.37
CA ALA A 496 -22.34 4.03 -10.45
C ALA A 496 -23.36 4.70 -11.37
N GLY A 497 -23.43 6.04 -11.42
CA GLY A 497 -24.27 6.80 -12.35
C GLY A 497 -23.95 6.50 -13.81
N ALA A 498 -22.67 6.64 -14.20
CA ALA A 498 -22.22 6.35 -15.57
C ALA A 498 -22.44 4.88 -15.96
N ILE A 499 -22.06 3.94 -15.09
CA ILE A 499 -22.19 2.50 -15.41
C ILE A 499 -23.65 2.08 -15.59
N ARG A 500 -24.58 2.60 -14.80
CA ARG A 500 -26.01 2.22 -14.88
C ARG A 500 -26.67 2.62 -16.19
N CYS A 501 -26.19 3.67 -16.85
CA CYS A 501 -26.67 4.09 -18.17
C CYS A 501 -25.85 3.50 -19.33
N GLY A 502 -24.85 2.66 -19.05
CA GLY A 502 -24.05 1.96 -20.05
C GLY A 502 -22.76 2.67 -20.48
N MET A 503 -22.40 3.79 -19.84
CA MET A 503 -21.09 4.43 -20.06
C MET A 503 -19.94 3.62 -19.45
N GLN A 504 -18.73 3.89 -19.95
CA GLN A 504 -17.51 3.51 -19.26
C GLN A 504 -17.20 4.51 -18.14
N ALA A 505 -16.51 4.08 -17.08
CA ALA A 505 -16.27 4.90 -15.89
C ALA A 505 -14.82 4.78 -15.40
N CYS A 506 -14.19 5.92 -15.15
CA CYS A 506 -12.90 6.05 -14.51
C CYS A 506 -13.08 6.75 -13.16
N TRP A 507 -12.69 6.08 -12.09
CA TRP A 507 -12.68 6.67 -10.76
C TRP A 507 -11.33 7.35 -10.51
N ILE A 508 -11.32 8.65 -10.25
CA ILE A 508 -10.15 9.31 -9.66
C ILE A 508 -10.24 9.17 -8.14
N LYS A 509 -9.38 8.34 -7.57
CA LYS A 509 -9.40 8.01 -6.16
C LYS A 509 -8.99 9.21 -5.30
N PRO A 510 -9.84 9.71 -4.38
CA PRO A 510 -9.45 10.71 -3.40
C PRO A 510 -8.38 10.19 -2.43
N GLU A 511 -7.58 11.08 -1.85
CA GLU A 511 -6.57 10.70 -0.85
C GLU A 511 -7.21 9.90 0.30
N ASN A 512 -6.60 8.76 0.64
CA ASN A 512 -7.05 7.82 1.66
C ASN A 512 -8.38 7.08 1.40
N ALA A 513 -9.00 7.22 0.23
CA ALA A 513 -10.20 6.44 -0.13
C ALA A 513 -9.84 4.98 -0.46
N ASP A 514 -10.67 4.02 -0.06
CA ASP A 514 -10.48 2.60 -0.38
C ASP A 514 -11.79 1.99 -0.87
N LEU A 515 -11.78 1.52 -2.11
CA LEU A 515 -12.94 0.93 -2.80
C LEU A 515 -13.50 -0.28 -2.04
N MET A 516 -12.66 -0.95 -1.23
CA MET A 516 -13.02 -2.09 -0.38
C MET A 516 -13.62 -1.70 0.97
N ARG A 517 -13.59 -0.42 1.34
CA ARG A 517 -14.10 0.10 2.63
C ARG A 517 -15.30 1.04 2.47
N THR A 518 -15.50 1.61 1.28
CA THR A 518 -16.61 2.52 1.01
C THR A 518 -17.94 1.75 0.95
N GLN A 519 -18.91 2.13 1.79
CA GLN A 519 -20.22 1.45 1.89
C GLN A 519 -21.05 1.52 0.59
N ASP A 520 -20.74 2.47 -0.31
CA ASP A 520 -21.50 2.75 -1.53
C ASP A 520 -20.95 2.09 -2.81
N SER A 521 -19.89 1.28 -2.75
CA SER A 521 -19.30 0.62 -3.94
C SER A 521 -20.14 -0.57 -4.44
N ARG A 522 -21.34 -0.30 -4.97
CA ARG A 522 -22.19 -1.35 -5.57
C ARG A 522 -21.71 -1.77 -6.97
N LEU A 523 -20.92 -0.94 -7.65
CA LEU A 523 -20.42 -1.16 -9.00
C LEU A 523 -18.95 -0.73 -9.12
N LEU A 524 -18.07 -1.66 -9.50
CA LEU A 524 -16.66 -1.36 -9.77
C LEU A 524 -16.53 -0.46 -11.01
N PRO A 525 -15.60 0.53 -11.06
CA PRO A 525 -15.32 1.31 -12.27
C PRO A 525 -14.71 0.42 -13.37
N HIS A 526 -14.46 0.98 -14.55
CA HIS A 526 -13.59 0.33 -15.55
C HIS A 526 -12.13 0.57 -15.18
N ILE A 527 -11.83 1.80 -14.79
CA ILE A 527 -10.49 2.27 -14.47
C ILE A 527 -10.49 2.95 -13.09
N GLU A 528 -9.43 2.78 -12.32
CA GLU A 528 -9.08 3.65 -11.19
C GLU A 528 -7.74 4.32 -11.45
N ILE A 529 -7.67 5.62 -11.16
CA ILE A 529 -6.45 6.42 -11.20
C ILE A 529 -6.29 7.17 -9.88
N SER A 530 -5.06 7.45 -9.47
CA SER A 530 -4.77 8.26 -8.28
C SER A 530 -4.48 9.73 -8.59
N ARG A 531 -4.39 10.09 -9.88
CA ARG A 531 -4.10 11.44 -10.37
C ARG A 531 -4.65 11.60 -11.78
N LEU A 532 -5.16 12.78 -12.11
CA LEU A 532 -5.75 13.06 -13.42
C LEU A 532 -4.75 12.83 -14.57
N ALA A 533 -3.50 13.23 -14.38
CA ALA A 533 -2.41 13.09 -15.38
C ALA A 533 -2.22 11.66 -15.88
N SER A 534 -2.67 10.67 -15.11
CA SER A 534 -2.62 9.27 -15.52
C SER A 534 -3.49 8.94 -16.74
N LEU A 535 -4.52 9.73 -17.04
CA LEU A 535 -5.37 9.50 -18.23
C LEU A 535 -4.60 9.64 -19.54
N THR A 536 -3.48 10.37 -19.54
CA THR A 536 -2.65 10.52 -20.75
C THR A 536 -2.06 9.20 -21.22
N SER A 537 -1.98 8.15 -20.39
CA SER A 537 -1.55 6.82 -20.82
C SER A 537 -2.57 6.08 -21.71
N LEU A 538 -3.78 6.63 -21.90
CA LEU A 538 -4.78 6.11 -22.83
C LEU A 538 -4.62 6.68 -24.26
N ILE A 539 -3.81 7.72 -24.42
CA ILE A 539 -3.45 8.30 -25.72
C ILE A 539 -2.50 7.34 -26.43
#